data_AF-A0A1W0X895-F1
#
_entry.id   AF-A0A1W0X895-F1
#
_cell.length_a   1.000
_cell.length_b   1.000
_cell.length_c   1.000
_cell.angle_alpha   90.00
_cell.angle_beta   90.00
_cell.angle_gamma   90.00
#
_symmetry.space_group_name_H-M   'P 1'
#
loop_
_entity.id
_entity.type
_entity.pdbx_description
1 polymer ?
#
loop_
_entity_poly.entity_id
_entity_poly.type
_entity_poly.pdbx_seq_one_letter_code
_entity_poly.pdbx_strand_id
1 'polypeptide(L)'
;MLRSACVRKLTCRDNLCRNNALCYNVDGLHQNYICQCDLGFKGIDCELEVRECSNPLNICGNDGVCVATTQGFRCDCLPGFSGKFCQTTVQSEHAPKLAKDRAPFSTSAYGLPNSSIVRVSDDLYYILVIGVGLFIAILIIGCFLLYLILLLKRFRIYERYRCSSTRTYIFLEAMKDSCLCRSYGRQDNNSSEGKSESATLRSKPTAGTIKLLKERIEQAERRAKQEIQAFSMQLSKTALTSPAAQKSLQDMQQLLIEV
;
A
#
# COMPACT_ATOMS: atom_id res chain seq x y z
N MET A 1 -5.89 3.26 -34.99
CA MET A 1 -5.59 1.82 -34.82
C MET A 1 -4.86 1.67 -33.50
N LEU A 2 -5.50 1.03 -32.51
CA LEU A 2 -4.88 0.78 -31.21
C LEU A 2 -3.70 -0.17 -31.41
N ARG A 3 -2.51 0.21 -30.90
CA ARG A 3 -1.41 -0.72 -30.74
C ARG A 3 -1.82 -1.69 -29.64
N SER A 4 -2.14 -2.93 -30.02
CA SER A 4 -2.29 -4.02 -29.07
C SER A 4 -1.00 -4.14 -28.28
N ALA A 5 -1.06 -3.89 -26.98
CA ALA A 5 0.04 -4.24 -26.09
C ALA A 5 0.23 -5.76 -26.19
N CYS A 6 1.45 -6.20 -26.52
CA CYS A 6 1.78 -7.62 -26.50
C CYS A 6 1.87 -8.05 -25.04
N VAL A 7 0.80 -8.62 -24.50
CA VAL A 7 0.83 -9.25 -23.19
C VAL A 7 1.43 -10.63 -23.39
N ARG A 8 2.61 -10.87 -22.80
CA ARG A 8 3.23 -12.19 -22.82
C ARG A 8 2.27 -13.20 -22.18
N LYS A 9 1.82 -14.19 -22.94
CA LYS A 9 1.01 -15.31 -22.45
C LYS A 9 1.90 -16.23 -21.61
N LEU A 10 1.71 -16.19 -20.30
CA LEU A 10 2.40 -17.07 -19.34
C LEU A 10 1.68 -18.42 -19.25
N THR A 11 2.47 -19.49 -19.17
CA THR A 11 1.99 -20.88 -19.15
C THR A 11 2.78 -21.70 -18.13
N CYS A 12 2.36 -22.94 -17.89
CA CYS A 12 3.11 -23.85 -17.03
C CYS A 12 4.54 -24.13 -17.50
N ARG A 13 4.86 -23.84 -18.77
CA ARG A 13 6.22 -24.00 -19.31
C ARG A 13 7.20 -22.96 -18.75
N ASP A 14 6.70 -21.87 -18.20
CA ASP A 14 7.51 -20.80 -17.60
C ASP A 14 7.90 -21.12 -16.13
N ASN A 15 7.49 -22.25 -15.56
CA ASN A 15 7.82 -22.71 -14.19
C ASN A 15 7.51 -21.66 -13.10
N LEU A 16 6.31 -21.10 -13.14
CA LEU A 16 5.87 -20.01 -12.26
C LEU A 16 5.45 -20.51 -10.88
N CYS A 17 4.73 -21.64 -10.81
CA CYS A 17 4.28 -22.24 -9.57
C CYS A 17 5.48 -22.69 -8.71
N ARG A 18 5.56 -22.16 -7.49
CA ARG A 18 6.62 -22.39 -6.50
C ARG A 18 6.23 -23.49 -5.51
N ASN A 19 7.18 -23.88 -4.66
CA ASN A 19 6.95 -24.76 -3.51
C ASN A 19 6.25 -26.08 -3.88
N ASN A 20 6.71 -26.73 -4.95
CA ASN A 20 6.19 -28.00 -5.48
C ASN A 20 4.72 -27.98 -5.93
N ALA A 21 4.12 -26.80 -6.09
CA ALA A 21 2.74 -26.67 -6.55
C ALA A 21 2.54 -27.24 -7.97
N LEU A 22 1.36 -27.84 -8.19
CA LEU A 22 0.96 -28.35 -9.49
C LEU A 22 0.48 -27.21 -10.39
N CYS A 23 0.86 -27.24 -11.66
CA CYS A 23 0.47 -26.21 -12.63
C CYS A 23 -0.48 -26.76 -13.70
N TYR A 24 -1.53 -26.01 -14.01
CA TYR A 24 -2.46 -26.31 -15.10
C TYR A 24 -2.56 -25.16 -16.09
N ASN A 25 -2.48 -25.45 -17.39
CA ASN A 25 -2.74 -24.45 -18.42
C ASN A 25 -4.25 -24.24 -18.56
N VAL A 26 -4.67 -22.99 -18.60
CA VAL A 26 -6.07 -22.58 -18.70
C VAL A 26 -6.20 -21.48 -19.74
N ASP A 27 -7.27 -21.52 -20.55
CA ASP A 27 -7.54 -20.47 -21.54
C ASP A 27 -8.66 -19.54 -21.06
N GLY A 28 -8.64 -18.29 -21.52
CA GLY A 28 -9.67 -17.29 -21.21
C GLY A 28 -9.47 -16.50 -19.90
N LEU A 29 -8.43 -16.81 -19.12
CA LEU A 29 -8.03 -16.01 -17.96
C LEU A 29 -6.98 -14.95 -18.34
N HIS A 30 -6.81 -13.93 -17.49
CA HIS A 30 -5.78 -12.90 -17.66
C HIS A 30 -4.36 -13.49 -17.69
N GLN A 31 -4.19 -14.65 -17.05
CA GLN A 31 -3.00 -15.47 -17.07
C GLN A 31 -3.42 -16.86 -17.54
N ASN A 32 -2.70 -17.49 -18.48
CA ASN A 32 -3.12 -18.75 -19.08
C ASN A 32 -2.65 -19.98 -18.29
N TYR A 33 -2.51 -19.83 -16.97
CA TYR A 33 -2.14 -20.90 -16.06
C TYR A 33 -2.83 -20.69 -14.69
N ILE A 34 -2.93 -21.77 -13.92
CA ILE A 34 -3.35 -21.76 -12.52
C ILE A 34 -2.46 -22.70 -11.73
N CYS A 35 -2.01 -22.25 -10.55
CA CYS A 35 -1.25 -23.06 -9.61
C CYS A 35 -2.18 -23.66 -8.55
N GLN A 36 -2.08 -24.96 -8.33
CA GLN A 36 -2.65 -25.65 -7.19
C GLN A 36 -1.56 -25.79 -6.13
N CYS A 37 -1.65 -24.96 -5.10
CA CYS A 37 -0.68 -24.91 -4.02
C CYS A 37 -0.76 -26.15 -3.12
N ASP A 38 0.40 -26.56 -2.61
CA ASP A 38 0.50 -27.55 -1.55
C ASP A 38 0.03 -26.96 -0.20
N LEU A 39 -0.24 -27.86 0.76
CA LEU A 39 -0.62 -27.48 2.12
C LEU A 39 0.46 -26.59 2.75
N GLY A 40 0.04 -25.45 3.30
CA GLY A 40 0.95 -24.49 3.90
C GLY A 40 1.44 -23.38 2.96
N PHE A 41 1.04 -23.37 1.69
CA PHE A 41 1.38 -22.31 0.74
C PHE A 41 0.14 -21.66 0.13
N LYS A 42 0.23 -20.36 -0.18
CA LYS A 42 -0.80 -19.53 -0.81
C LYS A 42 -0.18 -18.53 -1.77
N GLY A 43 -1.01 -17.83 -2.54
CA GLY A 43 -0.58 -16.88 -3.58
C GLY A 43 -0.95 -17.36 -4.98
N ILE A 44 -0.72 -16.51 -5.99
CA ILE A 44 -1.02 -16.85 -7.39
C ILE A 44 -0.02 -17.91 -7.88
N ASP A 45 1.23 -17.77 -7.45
CA ASP A 45 2.36 -18.65 -7.79
C ASP A 45 2.73 -19.56 -6.61
N CYS A 46 1.88 -19.65 -5.59
CA CYS A 46 2.13 -20.41 -4.36
C CYS A 46 3.41 -19.98 -3.62
N GLU A 47 3.75 -18.70 -3.71
CA GLU A 47 4.99 -18.10 -3.23
C GLU A 47 4.98 -17.75 -1.74
N LEU A 48 3.80 -17.71 -1.11
CA LEU A 48 3.62 -17.27 0.27
C LEU A 48 3.39 -18.46 1.20
N GLU A 49 4.17 -18.54 2.28
CA GLU A 49 3.92 -19.49 3.37
C GLU A 49 2.75 -19.05 4.25
N VAL A 50 1.93 -20.02 4.65
CA VAL A 50 0.91 -19.89 5.69
C VAL A 50 1.60 -20.02 7.04
N ARG A 51 1.75 -18.90 7.74
CA ARG A 51 2.47 -18.83 9.03
C ARG A 51 1.53 -18.79 10.23
N GLU A 52 0.23 -18.70 9.98
CA GLU A 52 -0.81 -18.52 10.99
C GLU A 52 -0.87 -19.71 11.97
N CYS A 53 -0.67 -20.95 11.49
CA CYS A 53 -0.61 -22.14 12.35
C CYS A 53 0.78 -22.46 12.91
N SER A 54 1.83 -21.78 12.43
CA SER A 54 3.21 -21.99 12.92
C SER A 54 3.54 -21.09 14.12
N ASN A 55 2.58 -20.30 14.60
CA ASN A 55 2.74 -19.46 15.78
C ASN A 55 2.80 -20.34 17.05
N PRO A 56 3.78 -20.15 17.95
CA PRO A 56 3.84 -20.89 19.22
C PRO A 56 2.60 -20.71 20.11
N LEU A 57 1.88 -19.59 19.98
CA LEU A 57 0.54 -19.46 20.55
C LEU A 57 -0.48 -19.93 19.51
N ASN A 58 -1.08 -21.10 19.73
CA ASN A 58 -2.16 -21.61 18.90
C ASN A 58 -3.27 -20.55 18.80
N ILE A 59 -3.59 -20.14 17.57
CA ILE A 59 -4.58 -19.10 17.28
C ILE A 59 -6.03 -19.59 17.42
N CYS A 60 -6.24 -20.90 17.47
CA CYS A 60 -7.53 -21.52 17.67
C CYS A 60 -7.82 -21.61 19.18
N GLY A 61 -8.90 -20.97 19.62
CA GLY A 61 -9.34 -21.01 21.01
C GLY A 61 -9.94 -22.36 21.41
N ASN A 62 -10.16 -22.55 22.71
CA ASN A 62 -10.80 -23.75 23.27
C ASN A 62 -10.16 -25.07 22.78
N ASP A 63 -8.83 -25.13 22.76
CA ASP A 63 -8.04 -26.28 22.32
C ASP A 63 -8.35 -26.77 20.89
N GLY A 64 -8.86 -25.87 20.03
CA GLY A 64 -9.04 -26.16 18.61
C GLY A 64 -7.71 -26.40 17.89
N VAL A 65 -7.73 -27.20 16.82
CA VAL A 65 -6.52 -27.53 16.04
C VAL A 65 -6.38 -26.57 14.87
N CYS A 66 -5.26 -25.86 14.76
CA CYS A 66 -4.97 -25.02 13.60
C CYS A 66 -4.49 -25.87 12.43
N VAL A 67 -5.15 -25.73 11.28
CA VAL A 67 -4.81 -26.43 10.04
C VAL A 67 -4.47 -25.41 8.96
N ALA A 68 -3.25 -25.51 8.41
CA ALA A 68 -2.83 -24.70 7.28
C ALA A 68 -3.54 -25.15 6.00
N THR A 69 -3.95 -24.19 5.18
CA THR A 69 -4.74 -24.41 3.95
C THR A 69 -4.22 -23.52 2.83
N THR A 70 -4.59 -23.80 1.59
CA THR A 70 -4.17 -22.97 0.44
C THR A 70 -4.75 -21.56 0.43
N GLN A 71 -5.78 -21.30 1.25
CA GLN A 71 -6.40 -19.98 1.41
C GLN A 71 -5.94 -19.26 2.70
N GLY A 72 -4.97 -19.81 3.43
CA GLY A 72 -4.58 -19.33 4.75
C GLY A 72 -4.70 -20.45 5.78
N PHE A 73 -5.52 -20.29 6.81
CA PHE A 73 -5.69 -21.30 7.85
C PHE A 73 -7.17 -21.53 8.17
N ARG A 74 -7.47 -22.65 8.81
CA ARG A 74 -8.75 -22.92 9.46
C ARG A 74 -8.52 -23.52 10.84
N CYS A 75 -9.48 -23.32 11.74
CA CYS A 75 -9.50 -23.98 13.04
C CYS A 75 -10.50 -25.14 13.02
N ASP A 76 -10.02 -26.34 13.25
CA ASP A 76 -10.85 -27.52 13.45
C ASP A 76 -11.24 -27.56 14.95
N CYS A 77 -12.49 -27.16 15.24
CA CYS A 77 -12.98 -26.97 16.61
C CYS A 77 -13.38 -28.27 17.29
N LEU A 78 -13.15 -28.34 18.61
CA LEU A 78 -13.65 -29.45 19.44
C LEU A 78 -15.19 -29.42 19.54
N PRO A 79 -15.84 -30.57 19.81
CA PRO A 79 -17.28 -30.65 20.02
C PRO A 79 -17.76 -29.66 21.08
N GLY A 80 -18.83 -28.93 20.77
CA GLY A 80 -19.34 -27.86 21.63
C GLY A 80 -18.71 -26.48 21.39
N PHE A 81 -17.81 -26.35 20.41
CA PHE A 81 -17.24 -25.05 19.98
C PHE A 81 -17.40 -24.82 18.47
N SER A 82 -17.46 -23.55 18.09
CA SER A 82 -17.69 -23.10 16.71
C SER A 82 -17.11 -21.70 16.48
N GLY A 83 -17.14 -21.25 15.21
CA GLY A 83 -16.59 -19.97 14.78
C GLY A 83 -15.18 -20.09 14.19
N LYS A 84 -14.72 -19.03 13.50
CA LYS A 84 -13.44 -19.01 12.77
C LYS A 84 -12.23 -19.35 13.65
N PHE A 85 -12.28 -18.98 14.93
CA PHE A 85 -11.23 -19.22 15.92
C PHE A 85 -11.72 -20.11 17.06
N CYS A 86 -12.80 -20.88 16.86
CA CYS A 86 -13.43 -21.72 17.88
C CYS A 86 -13.86 -20.95 19.15
N GLN A 87 -14.14 -19.65 19.03
CA GLN A 87 -14.44 -18.77 20.16
C GLN A 87 -15.87 -18.90 20.69
N THR A 88 -16.76 -19.58 19.96
CA THR A 88 -18.19 -19.63 20.28
C THR A 88 -18.59 -21.01 20.78
N THR A 89 -19.06 -21.09 22.04
CA THR A 89 -19.64 -22.32 22.58
C THR A 89 -20.99 -22.60 21.93
N VAL A 90 -21.13 -23.74 21.27
CA VAL A 90 -22.41 -24.24 20.77
C VAL A 90 -22.98 -25.18 21.81
N GLN A 91 -24.05 -24.75 22.48
CA GLN A 91 -24.85 -25.62 23.33
C GLN A 91 -25.59 -26.59 22.41
N SER A 92 -25.02 -27.79 22.18
CA SER A 92 -25.75 -28.82 21.46
C SER A 92 -26.83 -29.37 22.39
N GLU A 93 -28.10 -29.10 22.10
CA GLU A 93 -29.24 -29.64 22.85
C GLU A 93 -29.41 -31.16 22.71
N HIS A 94 -28.49 -31.86 22.05
CA HIS A 94 -28.55 -33.31 21.80
C HIS A 94 -27.28 -34.06 22.25
N ALA A 95 -26.69 -33.69 23.39
CA ALA A 95 -25.76 -34.59 24.08
C ALA A 95 -26.55 -35.65 24.86
N PRO A 96 -26.25 -36.97 24.73
CA PRO A 96 -26.85 -37.98 25.59
C PRO A 96 -26.49 -37.69 27.05
N LYS A 97 -27.51 -37.54 27.89
CA LYS A 97 -27.39 -37.31 29.33
C LYS A 97 -26.69 -38.50 29.98
N LEU A 98 -25.37 -38.46 30.14
CA LEU A 98 -24.69 -39.32 31.09
C LEU A 98 -24.87 -38.71 32.48
N ALA A 99 -25.40 -39.54 33.39
CA ALA A 99 -26.01 -39.19 34.66
C ALA A 99 -25.23 -38.16 35.49
N LYS A 100 -25.95 -37.10 35.86
CA LYS A 100 -25.58 -36.13 36.89
C LYS A 100 -26.08 -36.67 38.23
N ASP A 101 -25.26 -37.48 38.90
CA ASP A 101 -25.43 -37.80 40.32
C ASP A 101 -24.08 -37.70 41.05
N ARG A 102 -23.68 -36.47 41.37
CA ARG A 102 -23.06 -36.19 42.67
C ARG A 102 -23.23 -34.74 43.10
N ALA A 103 -23.61 -34.62 44.36
CA ALA A 103 -23.97 -33.46 45.16
C ALA A 103 -22.93 -32.31 45.18
N PRO A 104 -23.32 -31.08 45.60
CA PRO A 104 -22.43 -29.92 45.65
C PRO A 104 -21.47 -30.04 46.82
N PHE A 105 -20.16 -30.00 46.56
CA PHE A 105 -19.14 -29.89 47.59
C PHE A 105 -18.31 -28.62 47.41
N SER A 106 -18.41 -27.76 48.43
CA SER A 106 -17.57 -26.64 48.83
C SER A 106 -16.81 -25.84 47.77
N THR A 107 -17.08 -24.53 47.77
CA THR A 107 -16.08 -23.49 47.51
C THR A 107 -14.81 -23.79 48.31
N SER A 108 -13.79 -24.32 47.64
CA SER A 108 -12.44 -24.35 48.15
C SER A 108 -11.59 -23.53 47.19
N ALA A 109 -11.12 -22.41 47.72
CA ALA A 109 -10.14 -21.54 47.10
C ALA A 109 -8.88 -22.36 46.82
N TYR A 110 -8.68 -22.75 45.57
CA TYR A 110 -7.35 -23.11 45.09
C TYR A 110 -6.62 -21.80 44.79
N GLY A 111 -5.85 -21.36 45.79
CA GLY A 111 -4.79 -20.39 45.59
C GLY A 111 -3.86 -20.90 44.49
N LEU A 112 -3.76 -20.14 43.41
CA LEU A 112 -2.69 -20.28 42.44
C LEU A 112 -1.37 -19.90 43.14
N PRO A 113 -0.36 -20.77 43.15
CA PRO A 113 0.95 -20.42 43.68
C PRO A 113 1.67 -19.54 42.65
N ASN A 114 2.06 -18.34 43.09
CA ASN A 114 3.16 -17.53 42.56
C ASN A 114 3.28 -17.44 41.03
N SER A 115 2.33 -16.78 40.38
CA SER A 115 2.71 -15.89 39.28
C SER A 115 3.08 -14.55 39.89
N SER A 116 4.38 -14.29 40.06
CA SER A 116 4.91 -12.95 40.26
C SER A 116 4.70 -12.14 38.98
N ILE A 117 3.43 -11.79 38.71
CA ILE A 117 3.11 -10.63 37.88
C ILE A 117 3.64 -9.46 38.71
N VAL A 118 4.87 -9.05 38.43
CA VAL A 118 5.39 -7.76 38.87
C VAL A 118 4.40 -6.75 38.35
N ARG A 119 3.48 -6.29 39.21
CA ARG A 119 2.73 -5.08 38.93
C ARG A 119 3.78 -3.99 38.88
N VAL A 120 4.25 -3.70 37.68
CA VAL A 120 5.00 -2.48 37.40
C VAL A 120 4.10 -1.38 37.95
N SER A 121 4.54 -0.70 39.01
CA SER A 121 3.79 0.38 39.64
C SER A 121 3.23 1.24 38.52
N ASP A 122 1.93 1.50 38.51
CA ASP A 122 1.27 2.19 37.39
C ASP A 122 2.03 3.47 37.00
N ASP A 123 2.64 4.13 37.99
CA ASP A 123 3.54 5.28 37.84
C ASP A 123 4.75 5.04 36.90
N LEU A 124 5.41 3.89 37.00
CA LEU A 124 6.58 3.56 36.17
C LEU A 124 6.18 3.24 34.73
N TYR A 125 5.00 2.64 34.54
CA TYR A 125 4.42 2.43 33.22
C TYR A 125 4.04 3.76 32.55
N TYR A 126 3.42 4.69 33.29
CA TYR A 126 3.11 6.03 32.77
C TYR A 126 4.36 6.81 32.39
N ILE A 127 5.42 6.77 33.20
CA ILE A 127 6.70 7.43 32.89
C ILE A 127 7.32 6.86 31.60
N LEU A 128 7.27 5.53 31.41
CA LEU A 128 7.79 4.90 30.20
C LEU A 128 6.97 5.26 28.96
N VAL A 129 5.63 5.21 29.04
CA VAL A 129 4.75 5.50 27.89
C VAL A 129 4.85 6.98 27.48
N ILE A 130 4.83 7.91 28.43
CA ILE A 130 4.97 9.34 28.15
C ILE A 130 6.37 9.64 27.63
N GLY A 131 7.40 9.06 28.25
CA GLY A 131 8.80 9.24 27.81
C GLY A 131 9.03 8.75 26.38
N VAL A 132 8.58 7.55 26.05
CA VAL A 132 8.66 6.98 24.70
C VAL A 132 7.83 7.80 23.71
N GLY A 133 6.63 8.24 24.10
CA GLY A 133 5.78 9.09 23.26
C GLY A 133 6.42 10.43 22.91
N LEU A 134 7.01 11.12 23.89
CA LEU A 134 7.72 12.38 23.67
C LEU A 134 8.98 12.19 22.82
N PHE A 135 9.72 11.10 23.03
CA PHE A 135 10.88 10.77 22.22
C PHE A 135 10.51 10.56 20.75
N ILE A 136 9.45 9.79 20.48
CA ILE A 136 8.93 9.58 19.12
C ILE A 136 8.46 10.91 18.51
N ALA A 137 7.75 11.75 19.26
CA ALA A 137 7.30 13.05 18.78
C ALA A 137 8.48 13.96 18.38
N ILE A 138 9.55 13.99 19.18
CA ILE A 138 10.77 14.75 18.87
C ILE A 138 11.43 14.23 17.59
N LEU A 139 11.52 12.91 17.41
CA LEU A 139 12.07 12.33 16.18
C LEU A 139 11.25 12.70 14.94
N ILE A 140 9.92 12.65 15.03
CA ILE A 140 9.03 13.02 13.92
C ILE A 140 9.21 14.50 13.55
N ILE A 141 9.21 15.39 14.55
CA ILE A 141 9.44 16.83 14.34
C ILE A 141 10.82 17.07 13.72
N GLY A 142 11.86 16.39 14.22
CA GLY A 142 13.22 16.47 13.67
C GLY A 142 13.28 16.03 12.20
N CYS A 143 12.66 14.90 11.85
CA CYS A 143 12.55 14.42 10.48
C CYS A 143 11.81 15.41 9.58
N PHE A 144 10.71 16.00 10.05
CA PHE A 144 9.95 17.00 9.31
C PHE A 144 10.77 18.27 9.05
N LEU A 145 11.47 18.79 10.06
CA LEU A 145 12.36 19.95 9.90
C LEU A 145 13.52 19.65 8.94
N LEU A 146 14.12 18.46 9.02
CA LEU A 146 15.18 18.04 8.12
C LEU A 146 14.67 17.93 6.68
N TYR A 147 13.49 17.34 6.49
CA TYR A 147 12.82 17.28 5.19
C TYR A 147 12.56 18.69 4.64
N LEU A 148 12.05 19.62 5.47
CA LEU A 148 11.82 21.01 5.07
C LEU A 148 13.13 21.71 4.68
N ILE A 149 14.22 21.50 5.43
CA ILE A 149 15.55 22.02 5.10
C ILE A 149 16.04 21.43 3.76
N LEU A 150 15.84 20.14 3.51
CA LEU A 150 16.19 19.52 2.23
C LEU A 150 15.35 20.08 1.08
N LEU A 151 14.06 20.33 1.29
CA LEU A 151 13.21 21.00 0.31
C LEU A 151 13.67 22.43 0.03
N LEU A 152 14.01 23.20 1.07
CA LEU A 152 14.55 24.55 0.91
C LEU A 152 15.91 24.54 0.20
N LYS A 153 16.79 23.57 0.50
CA LYS A 153 18.05 23.35 -0.24
C LYS A 153 17.78 23.00 -1.70
N ARG A 154 16.84 22.10 -1.97
CA ARG A 154 16.43 21.71 -3.32
C ARG A 154 15.82 22.90 -4.08
N PHE A 155 15.02 23.73 -3.43
CA PHE A 155 14.46 24.95 -3.99
C PHE A 155 15.55 26.00 -4.27
N ARG A 156 16.50 26.20 -3.36
CA ARG A 156 17.66 27.09 -3.58
C ARG A 156 18.56 26.60 -4.72
N ILE A 157 18.75 25.29 -4.85
CA ILE A 157 19.45 24.68 -5.99
C ILE A 157 18.65 24.95 -7.28
N TYR A 158 17.33 24.76 -7.25
CA TYR A 158 16.46 25.04 -8.39
C TYR A 158 16.49 26.51 -8.81
N GLU A 159 16.52 27.46 -7.88
CA GLU A 159 16.73 28.89 -8.20
C GLU A 159 18.13 29.17 -8.76
N ARG A 160 19.17 28.51 -8.25
CA ARG A 160 20.54 28.67 -8.80
C ARG A 160 20.65 28.12 -10.23
N TYR A 161 19.92 27.06 -10.58
CA TYR A 161 19.81 26.58 -11.97
C TYR A 161 19.03 27.53 -12.88
N ARG A 162 18.14 28.37 -12.34
CA ARG A 162 17.34 29.33 -13.12
C ARG A 162 18.16 30.50 -13.69
N CYS A 163 19.34 30.81 -13.13
CA CYS A 163 20.17 31.94 -13.56
C CYS A 163 21.43 31.58 -14.38
N SER A 164 21.63 30.32 -14.80
CA SER A 164 22.83 29.91 -15.58
C SER A 164 22.52 29.24 -16.93
N SER A 165 21.30 29.36 -17.46
CA SER A 165 20.99 28.86 -18.80
C SER A 165 20.37 29.95 -19.68
N THR A 166 21.21 30.85 -20.18
CA THR A 166 20.92 31.71 -21.34
C THR A 166 20.91 30.91 -22.66
N ARG A 167 20.47 29.64 -22.64
CA ARG A 167 20.44 28.82 -23.86
C ARG A 167 19.29 27.82 -24.00
N THR A 168 18.29 27.85 -23.11
CA THR A 168 17.24 26.82 -23.19
C THR A 168 15.87 27.21 -22.66
N TYR A 169 15.24 28.30 -23.12
CA TYR A 169 13.78 28.48 -22.92
C TYR A 169 13.11 29.23 -24.10
N ILE A 170 12.61 28.47 -25.07
CA ILE A 170 11.30 28.75 -25.70
C ILE A 170 10.34 27.71 -25.12
N PHE A 171 10.00 27.82 -23.83
CA PHE A 171 8.82 27.19 -23.21
C PHE A 171 8.75 27.57 -21.73
N LEU A 172 8.28 28.77 -21.39
CA LEU A 172 7.68 29.11 -20.08
C LEU A 172 7.23 30.57 -20.07
N GLU A 173 6.18 30.84 -20.84
CA GLU A 173 5.46 32.13 -20.83
C GLU A 173 4.22 31.99 -19.93
N ALA A 174 4.46 31.71 -18.64
CA ALA A 174 3.35 31.61 -17.67
C ALA A 174 3.66 32.14 -16.27
N MET A 175 4.90 32.49 -15.91
CA MET A 175 5.16 33.09 -14.60
C MET A 175 6.43 33.95 -14.62
N LYS A 176 6.23 35.27 -14.68
CA LYS A 176 6.67 36.25 -13.66
C LYS A 176 7.13 37.56 -14.32
N ASP A 177 6.23 38.54 -14.29
CA ASP A 177 6.61 39.96 -14.32
C ASP A 177 7.62 40.23 -13.20
N SER A 178 8.63 41.05 -13.50
CA SER A 178 9.70 41.50 -12.60
C SER A 178 10.93 40.59 -12.48
N CYS A 179 11.78 40.57 -13.50
CA CYS A 179 13.23 40.42 -13.33
C CYS A 179 13.95 41.45 -14.20
N LEU A 180 14.15 42.65 -13.65
CA LEU A 180 15.13 43.63 -14.13
C LEU A 180 16.52 43.15 -13.69
N CYS A 181 17.25 42.45 -14.54
CA CYS A 181 18.70 42.28 -14.36
C CYS A 181 19.44 43.36 -15.15
N ARG A 182 19.94 44.36 -14.42
CA ARG A 182 20.85 45.41 -14.88
C ARG A 182 22.22 44.78 -15.15
N SER A 183 22.62 44.70 -16.42
CA SER A 183 23.93 44.21 -16.83
C SER A 183 25.03 45.23 -16.48
N TYR A 184 25.99 44.84 -15.65
CA TYR A 184 27.33 45.45 -15.64
C TYR A 184 28.20 44.61 -16.58
N GLY A 185 28.53 45.17 -17.75
CA GLY A 185 29.41 44.54 -18.71
C GLY A 185 30.85 44.50 -18.19
N ARG A 186 31.51 43.36 -18.39
CA ARG A 186 32.97 43.25 -18.42
C ARG A 186 33.33 42.57 -19.74
N GLN A 187 33.88 43.37 -20.66
CA GLN A 187 34.47 42.88 -21.90
C GLN A 187 35.80 42.23 -21.57
N ASP A 188 36.00 40.98 -21.99
CA ASP A 188 37.33 40.45 -22.27
C ASP A 188 37.34 40.01 -23.74
N ASN A 189 38.10 40.75 -24.55
CA ASN A 189 38.44 40.40 -25.92
C ASN A 189 39.53 39.31 -25.89
N ASN A 190 39.32 38.19 -26.58
CA ASN A 190 40.36 37.59 -27.45
C ASN A 190 39.93 36.27 -28.12
N SER A 191 40.34 36.17 -29.39
CA SER A 191 40.70 34.97 -30.16
C SER A 191 39.63 34.05 -30.80
N SER A 192 39.48 34.26 -32.11
CA SER A 192 39.75 33.33 -33.24
C SER A 192 39.10 31.93 -33.34
N GLU A 193 38.34 31.80 -34.45
CA GLU A 193 38.28 30.71 -35.44
C GLU A 193 37.92 29.26 -35.05
N GLY A 194 36.76 28.83 -35.58
CA GLY A 194 36.71 27.65 -36.47
C GLY A 194 36.20 26.33 -35.89
N LYS A 195 34.93 25.99 -36.16
CA LYS A 195 34.54 24.75 -36.87
C LYS A 195 33.03 24.65 -37.09
N SER A 196 32.70 24.31 -38.33
CA SER A 196 31.36 23.96 -38.83
C SER A 196 30.89 22.63 -38.23
N GLU A 197 29.65 22.58 -37.73
CA GLU A 197 28.87 21.34 -37.65
C GLU A 197 27.38 21.67 -37.80
N SER A 198 26.75 20.96 -38.73
CA SER A 198 25.39 21.15 -39.25
C SER A 198 24.29 21.24 -38.18
N ALA A 199 23.72 22.42 -38.00
CA ALA A 199 22.46 22.59 -37.29
C ALA A 199 21.30 22.13 -38.20
N THR A 200 20.81 20.91 -37.94
CA THR A 200 19.56 20.42 -38.54
C THR A 200 18.42 21.33 -38.05
N LEU A 201 17.89 22.18 -38.94
CA LEU A 201 16.73 23.03 -38.67
C LEU A 201 15.52 22.15 -38.33
N ARG A 202 15.24 21.96 -37.03
CA ARG A 202 13.97 21.36 -36.58
C ARG A 202 12.91 22.46 -36.65
N SER A 203 12.01 22.36 -37.60
CA SER A 203 10.89 23.29 -37.77
C SER A 203 10.10 23.43 -36.47
N LYS A 204 9.77 24.68 -36.11
CA LYS A 204 8.90 24.98 -34.97
C LYS A 204 7.54 24.29 -35.16
N PRO A 205 6.94 23.71 -34.10
CA PRO A 205 5.63 23.08 -34.21
C PRO A 205 4.60 24.11 -34.68
N THR A 206 3.90 23.79 -35.76
CA THR A 206 2.81 24.61 -36.29
C THR A 206 1.66 24.72 -35.29
N ALA A 207 0.91 25.82 -35.32
CA ALA A 207 -0.23 26.06 -34.42
C ALA A 207 -1.25 24.89 -34.39
N GLY A 208 -1.39 24.17 -35.51
CA GLY A 208 -2.21 22.95 -35.60
C GLY A 208 -1.71 21.80 -34.73
N THR A 209 -0.39 21.63 -34.60
CA THR A 209 0.22 20.59 -33.74
C THR A 209 -0.02 20.87 -32.26
N ILE A 210 0.03 22.14 -31.86
CA ILE A 210 -0.24 22.59 -30.48
C ILE A 210 -1.72 22.40 -30.13
N LYS A 211 -2.62 22.73 -31.05
CA LYS A 211 -4.06 22.51 -30.86
C LYS A 211 -4.40 21.02 -30.69
N LEU A 212 -3.80 20.16 -31.53
CA LEU A 212 -3.98 18.71 -31.44
C LEU A 212 -3.43 18.12 -30.13
N LEU A 213 -2.30 18.63 -29.63
CA LEU A 213 -1.73 18.23 -28.34
C LEU A 213 -2.64 18.64 -27.18
N LYS A 214 -3.19 19.86 -27.22
CA LYS A 214 -4.12 20.36 -26.19
C LYS A 214 -5.39 19.52 -26.12
N GLU A 215 -5.99 19.21 -27.28
CA GLU A 215 -7.17 18.35 -27.36
C GLU A 215 -6.90 16.93 -26.83
N ARG A 216 -5.70 16.38 -27.09
CA ARG A 216 -5.30 15.05 -26.56
C ARG A 216 -5.11 15.05 -25.05
N ILE A 217 -4.55 16.12 -24.48
CA ILE A 217 -4.37 16.26 -23.03
C ILE A 217 -5.74 16.39 -22.34
N GLU A 218 -6.63 17.25 -22.86
CA GLU A 218 -8.00 17.40 -22.34
C GLU A 218 -8.83 16.11 -22.47
N GLN A 219 -8.56 15.29 -23.49
CA GLN A 219 -9.20 13.98 -23.63
C GLN A 219 -8.64 12.96 -22.65
N ALA A 220 -7.33 12.97 -22.39
CA ALA A 220 -6.70 12.10 -21.40
C ALA A 220 -7.18 12.42 -19.98
N GLU A 221 -7.30 13.70 -19.63
CA GLU A 221 -7.82 14.15 -18.34
C GLU A 221 -9.27 13.71 -18.12
N ARG A 222 -10.12 13.83 -19.17
CA ARG A 222 -11.51 13.34 -19.11
C ARG A 222 -11.60 11.84 -18.89
N ARG A 223 -10.72 11.04 -19.50
CA ARG A 223 -10.68 9.58 -19.30
C ARG A 223 -10.24 9.21 -17.89
N ALA A 224 -9.19 9.87 -17.38
CA ALA A 224 -8.72 9.65 -16.01
C ALA A 224 -9.82 9.98 -14.98
N LYS A 225 -10.56 11.09 -15.15
CA LYS A 225 -11.71 11.43 -14.29
C LYS A 225 -12.81 10.37 -14.32
N GLN A 226 -13.11 9.79 -15.50
CA GLN A 226 -14.09 8.72 -15.63
C GLN A 226 -13.65 7.42 -14.97
N GLU A 227 -12.37 7.04 -15.08
CA GLU A 227 -11.83 5.84 -14.43
C GLU A 227 -11.83 5.96 -12.90
N ILE A 228 -11.46 7.13 -12.37
CA ILE A 228 -11.53 7.42 -10.93
C ILE A 228 -12.99 7.34 -10.43
N GLN A 229 -13.94 7.89 -11.19
CA GLN A 229 -15.36 7.84 -10.85
C GLN A 229 -15.95 6.42 -10.95
N ALA A 230 -15.48 5.60 -11.88
CA ALA A 230 -15.88 4.20 -11.98
C ALA A 230 -15.32 3.38 -10.79
N PHE A 231 -14.07 3.62 -10.41
CA PHE A 231 -13.43 2.97 -9.27
C PHE A 231 -14.10 3.36 -7.94
N SER A 232 -14.48 4.63 -7.77
CA SER A 232 -15.21 5.10 -6.58
C SER A 232 -16.60 4.46 -6.47
N MET A 233 -17.29 4.25 -7.60
CA MET A 233 -18.58 3.55 -7.64
C MET A 233 -18.47 2.04 -7.42
N GLN A 234 -17.31 1.44 -7.70
CA GLN A 234 -17.02 0.06 -7.33
C GLN A 234 -16.74 -0.07 -5.83
N LEU A 235 -15.96 0.84 -5.24
CA LEU A 235 -15.70 0.86 -3.79
C LEU A 235 -16.98 1.01 -2.95
N SER A 236 -17.97 1.75 -3.42
CA SER A 236 -19.24 1.88 -2.70
C SER A 236 -20.12 0.63 -2.76
N LYS A 237 -19.90 -0.27 -3.74
CA LYS A 237 -20.62 -1.55 -3.88
C LYS A 237 -19.96 -2.68 -3.07
N THR A 238 -18.66 -2.62 -2.84
CA THR A 238 -17.96 -3.51 -1.91
C THR A 238 -18.20 -3.03 -0.48
N ALA A 239 -19.25 -3.54 0.13
CA ALA A 239 -19.77 -3.18 1.46
C ALA A 239 -18.68 -2.84 2.51
N LEU A 240 -18.51 -1.56 2.81
CA LEU A 240 -18.04 -1.13 4.12
C LEU A 240 -19.23 -1.21 5.08
N THR A 241 -19.32 -2.29 5.85
CA THR A 241 -20.42 -2.56 6.79
C THR A 241 -20.40 -1.67 8.05
N SER A 242 -19.61 -0.58 8.06
CA SER A 242 -19.47 0.35 9.18
C SER A 242 -19.79 1.79 8.74
N PRO A 243 -20.77 2.48 9.37
CA PRO A 243 -21.12 3.87 9.07
C PRO A 243 -19.94 4.83 9.19
N ALA A 244 -18.98 4.54 10.09
CA ALA A 244 -17.80 5.36 10.31
C ALA A 244 -16.81 5.28 9.12
N ALA A 245 -16.67 4.10 8.53
CA ALA A 245 -15.78 3.88 7.39
C ALA A 245 -16.35 4.46 6.09
N GLN A 246 -17.68 4.56 5.99
CA GLN A 246 -18.38 5.21 4.90
C GLN A 246 -18.20 6.73 4.93
N LYS A 247 -18.21 7.34 6.13
CA LYS A 247 -17.92 8.78 6.32
C LYS A 247 -16.47 9.12 5.96
N SER A 248 -15.49 8.32 6.39
CA SER A 248 -14.08 8.54 6.03
C SER A 248 -13.80 8.39 4.53
N LEU A 249 -14.53 7.50 3.86
CA LEU A 249 -14.43 7.36 2.40
C LEU A 249 -15.02 8.58 1.68
N GLN A 250 -16.14 9.12 2.18
CA GLN A 250 -16.76 10.33 1.64
C GLN A 250 -15.85 11.56 1.80
N ASP A 251 -15.22 11.71 2.96
CA ASP A 251 -14.29 12.81 3.22
C ASP A 251 -13.02 12.73 2.34
N MET A 252 -12.49 11.52 2.10
CA MET A 252 -11.39 11.32 1.14
C MET A 252 -11.81 11.59 -0.32
N GLN A 253 -13.05 11.27 -0.70
CA GLN A 253 -13.55 11.55 -2.04
C GLN A 253 -13.74 13.05 -2.29
N GLN A 254 -14.15 13.81 -1.28
CA GLN A 254 -14.30 15.27 -1.36
C GLN A 254 -12.95 15.96 -1.62
N LEU A 255 -11.88 15.50 -0.95
CA LEU A 255 -10.52 16.00 -1.14
C LEU A 255 -9.93 15.72 -2.53
N LEU A 256 -10.36 14.64 -3.19
CA LEU A 256 -9.92 14.31 -4.56
C LEU A 256 -10.62 15.15 -5.65
N ILE A 257 -11.74 15.79 -5.33
CA ILE A 257 -12.47 16.66 -6.26
C ILE A 257 -11.92 18.10 -6.24
N GLU A 258 -11.24 18.49 -5.15
CA GLU A 258 -10.67 19.84 -4.97
C GLU A 258 -9.22 20.00 -5.49
N VAL A 259 -8.56 18.91 -5.92
CA VAL A 259 -7.22 18.90 -6.55
C VAL A 259 -7.33 18.81 -8.07
#